data_AF-E8KFK8-F1
#
_entry.id   AF-E8KFK8-F1
#
_cell.length_a   1.000
_cell.length_b   1.000
_cell.length_c   1.000
_cell.angle_alpha   90.00
_cell.angle_beta   90.00
_cell.angle_gamma   90.00
#
_symmetry.space_group_name_H-M   'P 1'
#
loop_
_entity.id
_entity.type
_entity.pdbx_description
1 polymer ?
#
loop_
_entity_poly.entity_id
_entity_poly.type
_entity_poly.pdbx_seq_one_letter_code
_entity_poly.pdbx_strand_id
1 'polypeptide(L)'
;MILEVLSLFVFAYPAVMAFYWAVAGGAYFLFKEKLKVPPKFSEMKKEDVPLVSLMIPCYNESDNLDEAVPHLLNLKYPNYELIFINDGSRDNTGELIDKWAKTDSRIVALHQKNSDKASALNNGLKIAKGKYAGCIDGDAVLDYMALDYMVQALESNTEYGTVTGNPRVRNRSTILGRLQVSEFSSIIGLIKRAQCLMGTIFTVSGVCCLFRKDVMHEIGG
;
A
#
# COMPACT_ATOMS: atom_id res chain seq x y z
N MET A 1 43.75 15.84 -0.98
CA MET A 1 43.03 15.65 0.30
C MET A 1 41.50 15.68 0.16
N ILE A 2 40.83 16.82 -0.09
CA ILE A 2 39.34 16.85 -0.15
C ILE A 2 38.78 15.96 -1.28
N LEU A 3 39.37 16.03 -2.48
CA LEU A 3 38.97 15.20 -3.63
C LEU A 3 39.18 13.69 -3.39
N GLU A 4 40.21 13.32 -2.64
CA GLU A 4 40.49 11.91 -2.30
C GLU A 4 39.49 11.38 -1.27
N VAL A 5 39.15 12.18 -0.26
CA VAL A 5 38.12 11.84 0.73
C VAL A 5 36.74 11.71 0.06
N LEU A 6 36.39 12.64 -0.84
CA LEU A 6 35.16 12.57 -1.62
C LEU A 6 35.13 11.33 -2.51
N SER A 7 36.23 11.04 -3.21
CA SER A 7 36.34 9.84 -4.05
C SER A 7 36.14 8.56 -3.23
N LEU A 8 36.89 8.43 -2.11
CA LEU A 8 36.75 7.29 -1.21
C LEU A 8 35.31 7.15 -0.69
N PHE A 9 34.68 8.25 -0.29
CA PHE A 9 33.29 8.24 0.15
C PHE A 9 32.35 7.73 -0.94
N VAL A 10 32.45 8.26 -2.17
CA VAL A 10 31.58 7.85 -3.30
C VAL A 10 31.71 6.37 -3.63
N PHE A 11 32.93 5.81 -3.54
CA PHE A 11 33.15 4.39 -3.83
C PHE A 11 32.84 3.46 -2.64
N ALA A 12 33.17 3.87 -1.42
CA ALA A 12 32.97 3.03 -0.23
C ALA A 12 31.51 3.04 0.26
N TYR A 13 30.81 4.17 0.11
CA TYR A 13 29.46 4.34 0.64
C TYR A 13 28.48 3.28 0.10
N PRO A 14 28.38 2.99 -1.21
CA PRO A 14 27.49 1.95 -1.71
C PRO A 14 27.80 0.56 -1.13
N ALA A 15 29.08 0.22 -0.97
CA ALA A 15 29.50 -1.07 -0.42
C ALA A 15 29.14 -1.19 1.08
N VAL A 16 29.42 -0.15 1.86
CA VAL A 16 29.08 -0.08 3.28
C VAL A 16 27.56 -0.14 3.48
N MET A 17 26.80 0.62 2.70
CA MET A 17 25.34 0.62 2.78
C MET A 17 24.74 -0.72 2.36
N ALA A 18 25.24 -1.34 1.29
CA ALA A 18 24.79 -2.66 0.87
C ALA A 18 25.02 -3.70 1.98
N PHE A 19 26.19 -3.68 2.62
CA PHE A 19 26.48 -4.55 3.75
C PHE A 19 25.54 -4.29 4.93
N TYR A 20 25.35 -3.02 5.30
CA TYR A 20 24.43 -2.63 6.37
C TYR A 20 23.01 -3.14 6.13
N TRP A 21 22.44 -2.89 4.94
CA TRP A 21 21.08 -3.31 4.61
C TRP A 21 20.94 -4.83 4.58
N ALA A 22 21.94 -5.55 4.07
CA ALA A 22 21.95 -7.02 4.05
C ALA A 22 21.96 -7.61 5.47
N VAL A 23 22.85 -7.12 6.34
CA VAL A 23 22.97 -7.60 7.73
C VAL A 23 21.71 -7.26 8.53
N ALA A 24 21.24 -6.01 8.45
CA ALA A 24 20.05 -5.57 9.17
C ALA A 24 18.78 -6.30 8.68
N GLY A 25 18.62 -6.49 7.36
CA GLY A 25 17.50 -7.26 6.82
C GLY A 25 17.56 -8.74 7.19
N GLY A 26 18.75 -9.33 7.23
CA GLY A 26 18.98 -10.69 7.75
C GLY A 26 18.63 -10.82 9.22
N ALA A 27 19.04 -9.85 10.06
CA ALA A 27 18.68 -9.81 11.47
C ALA A 27 17.16 -9.68 11.66
N TYR A 28 16.49 -8.81 10.90
CA TYR A 28 15.04 -8.72 10.91
C TYR A 28 14.39 -10.08 10.58
N PHE A 29 14.88 -10.76 9.53
CA PHE A 29 14.35 -12.06 9.14
C PHE A 29 14.49 -13.11 10.26
N LEU A 30 15.65 -13.17 10.91
CA LEU A 30 15.93 -14.14 11.96
C LEU A 30 15.14 -13.87 13.25
N PHE A 31 15.03 -12.60 13.66
CA PHE A 31 14.52 -12.23 14.98
C PHE A 31 13.07 -11.72 14.98
N LYS A 32 12.59 -11.12 13.89
CA LYS A 32 11.27 -10.44 13.84
C LYS A 32 10.26 -11.14 12.93
N GLU A 33 10.68 -11.74 11.81
CA GLU A 33 9.74 -12.37 10.86
C GLU A 33 8.93 -13.51 11.51
N LYS A 34 9.53 -14.26 12.44
CA LYS A 34 8.85 -15.33 13.18
C LYS A 34 7.89 -14.85 14.28
N LEU A 35 7.95 -13.57 14.65
CA LEU A 35 7.07 -12.96 15.65
C LEU A 35 5.78 -12.40 15.04
N LYS A 36 5.54 -12.63 13.75
CA LYS A 36 4.32 -12.19 13.08
C LYS A 36 3.12 -12.86 13.73
N VAL A 37 2.29 -12.01 14.35
CA VAL A 37 1.02 -12.42 14.94
C VAL A 37 0.05 -12.72 13.79
N PRO A 38 -0.73 -13.81 13.86
CA PRO A 38 -1.74 -14.09 12.85
C PRO A 38 -2.80 -12.97 12.80
N PRO A 39 -3.49 -12.84 11.65
CA PRO A 39 -4.58 -11.88 11.49
C PRO A 39 -5.67 -12.16 12.52
N LYS A 40 -6.14 -11.11 13.20
CA LYS A 40 -7.10 -11.22 14.32
C LYS A 40 -8.50 -10.75 13.93
N PHE A 41 -8.58 -9.72 13.08
CA PHE A 41 -9.84 -9.05 12.80
C PHE A 41 -10.76 -9.85 11.89
N SER A 42 -10.21 -10.73 11.06
CA SER A 42 -10.95 -11.62 10.16
C SER A 42 -11.92 -12.57 10.87
N GLU A 43 -11.69 -12.86 12.14
CA GLU A 43 -12.57 -13.69 12.98
C GLU A 43 -13.54 -12.84 13.85
N MET A 44 -13.37 -11.52 13.85
CA MET A 44 -14.17 -10.59 14.63
C MET A 44 -15.42 -10.12 13.87
N LYS A 45 -16.43 -9.69 14.61
CA LYS A 45 -17.64 -9.09 14.04
C LYS A 45 -17.34 -7.70 13.50
N LYS A 46 -18.03 -7.30 12.43
CA LYS A 46 -17.83 -6.02 11.73
C LYS A 46 -17.94 -4.82 12.68
N GLU A 47 -18.83 -4.87 13.65
CA GLU A 47 -19.12 -3.79 14.59
C GLU A 47 -17.98 -3.53 15.58
N ASP A 48 -17.16 -4.56 15.85
CA ASP A 48 -16.05 -4.51 16.81
C ASP A 48 -14.72 -4.15 16.14
N VAL A 49 -14.72 -3.92 14.83
CA VAL A 49 -13.53 -3.76 14.00
C VAL A 49 -13.53 -2.36 13.38
N PRO A 50 -12.40 -1.63 13.39
CA PRO A 50 -12.37 -0.27 12.86
C PRO A 50 -12.59 -0.25 11.33
N LEU A 51 -13.36 0.73 10.85
CA LEU A 51 -13.62 0.88 9.42
C LEU A 51 -12.34 1.30 8.66
N VAL A 52 -12.09 0.65 7.53
CA VAL A 52 -11.03 1.00 6.57
C VAL A 52 -11.65 1.53 5.28
N SER A 53 -11.20 2.70 4.83
CA SER A 53 -11.53 3.22 3.49
C SER A 53 -10.37 2.94 2.53
N LEU A 54 -10.56 2.04 1.58
CA LEU A 54 -9.59 1.83 0.50
C LEU A 54 -9.93 2.73 -0.68
N MET A 55 -8.98 3.56 -1.10
CA MET A 55 -9.11 4.47 -2.23
C MET A 55 -8.38 3.90 -3.44
N ILE A 56 -9.10 3.79 -4.55
CA ILE A 56 -8.63 3.19 -5.80
C ILE A 56 -8.77 4.23 -6.92
N PRO A 57 -7.71 4.98 -7.26
CA PRO A 57 -7.74 5.89 -8.39
C PRO A 57 -7.74 5.11 -9.70
N CYS A 58 -8.67 5.45 -10.60
CA CYS A 58 -8.86 4.79 -11.88
C CYS A 58 -8.82 5.81 -13.02
N TYR A 59 -8.01 5.52 -14.04
CA TYR A 59 -8.00 6.27 -15.30
C TYR A 59 -7.81 5.31 -16.48
N ASN A 60 -8.87 5.09 -17.24
CA ASN A 60 -8.93 4.11 -18.33
C ASN A 60 -8.58 2.68 -17.87
N GLU A 61 -9.27 2.19 -16.83
CA GLU A 61 -9.02 0.92 -16.14
C GLU A 61 -10.13 -0.11 -16.40
N SER A 62 -10.97 0.06 -17.42
CA SER A 62 -12.15 -0.78 -17.64
C SER A 62 -11.82 -2.27 -17.75
N ASP A 63 -10.73 -2.61 -18.43
CA ASP A 63 -10.25 -3.99 -18.60
C ASP A 63 -9.82 -4.64 -17.28
N ASN A 64 -9.37 -3.84 -16.30
CA ASN A 64 -8.84 -4.34 -15.02
C ASN A 64 -9.92 -4.41 -13.93
N LEU A 65 -10.96 -3.57 -14.01
CA LEU A 65 -12.00 -3.46 -12.98
C LEU A 65 -12.78 -4.76 -12.78
N ASP A 66 -13.05 -5.51 -13.84
CA ASP A 66 -13.82 -6.76 -13.75
C ASP A 66 -13.05 -7.88 -13.02
N GLU A 67 -11.71 -7.84 -12.98
CA GLU A 67 -10.89 -8.72 -12.15
C GLU A 67 -10.68 -8.14 -10.74
N ALA A 68 -10.38 -6.84 -10.66
CA ALA A 68 -9.98 -6.17 -9.42
C ALA A 68 -11.14 -6.05 -8.42
N VAL A 69 -12.35 -5.67 -8.88
CA VAL A 69 -13.49 -5.44 -7.99
C VAL A 69 -13.92 -6.73 -7.27
N PRO A 70 -14.18 -7.87 -7.95
CA PRO A 70 -14.53 -9.11 -7.25
C PRO A 70 -13.45 -9.57 -6.28
N HIS A 71 -12.18 -9.34 -6.61
CA HIS A 71 -11.06 -9.68 -5.73
C HIS A 71 -11.06 -8.83 -4.46
N LEU A 72 -11.23 -7.51 -4.58
CA LEU A 72 -11.32 -6.59 -3.43
C LEU A 72 -12.58 -6.81 -2.58
N LEU A 73 -13.68 -7.28 -3.17
CA LEU A 73 -14.89 -7.66 -2.42
C LEU A 73 -14.73 -8.94 -1.59
N ASN A 74 -13.67 -9.72 -1.84
CA ASN A 74 -13.35 -10.98 -1.15
C ASN A 74 -12.25 -10.84 -0.08
N LEU A 75 -11.80 -9.62 0.23
CA LEU A 75 -10.91 -9.37 1.36
C LEU A 75 -11.52 -9.91 2.66
N LYS A 76 -10.68 -10.45 3.54
CA LYS A 76 -11.11 -11.12 4.77
C LYS A 76 -11.27 -10.18 5.96
N TYR A 77 -10.93 -8.91 5.77
CA TYR A 77 -11.19 -7.89 6.78
C TYR A 77 -12.69 -7.53 6.78
N PRO A 78 -13.37 -7.52 7.94
CA PRO A 78 -14.84 -7.48 7.95
C PRO A 78 -15.44 -6.07 7.77
N ASN A 79 -14.69 -5.00 8.04
CA ASN A 79 -15.24 -3.64 8.06
C ASN A 79 -14.49 -2.67 7.13
N TYR A 80 -14.82 -2.68 5.85
CA TYR A 80 -14.19 -1.79 4.87
C TYR A 80 -15.18 -1.26 3.83
N GLU A 81 -14.80 -0.13 3.23
CA GLU A 81 -15.41 0.44 2.04
C GLU A 81 -14.36 0.60 0.93
N LEU A 82 -14.80 0.55 -0.32
CA LEU A 82 -13.99 0.68 -1.52
C LEU A 82 -14.41 1.95 -2.25
N ILE A 83 -13.55 2.95 -2.28
CA ILE A 83 -13.78 4.23 -2.93
C ILE A 83 -13.07 4.22 -4.27
N PHE A 84 -13.81 3.94 -5.33
CA PHE A 84 -13.29 3.99 -6.70
C PHE A 84 -13.40 5.42 -7.23
N ILE A 85 -12.26 5.98 -7.61
CA ILE A 85 -12.13 7.38 -8.00
C ILE A 85 -11.86 7.44 -9.50
N ASN A 86 -12.91 7.66 -10.29
CA ASN A 86 -12.79 7.87 -11.73
C ASN A 86 -12.21 9.27 -12.02
N ASP A 87 -10.94 9.31 -12.40
CA ASP A 87 -10.21 10.55 -12.69
C ASP A 87 -10.38 10.98 -14.16
N GLY A 88 -11.62 11.13 -14.59
CA GLY A 88 -11.98 11.58 -15.94
C GLY A 88 -11.57 10.63 -17.06
N SER A 89 -11.78 9.32 -16.85
CA SER A 89 -11.56 8.29 -17.88
C SER A 89 -12.35 8.57 -19.17
N ARG A 90 -11.80 8.13 -20.30
CA ARG A 90 -12.39 8.27 -21.64
C ARG A 90 -13.06 7.00 -22.15
N ASP A 91 -12.82 5.88 -21.48
CA ASP A 91 -13.46 4.60 -21.72
C ASP A 91 -14.70 4.43 -20.82
N ASN A 92 -15.21 3.20 -20.72
CA ASN A 92 -16.35 2.83 -19.89
C ASN A 92 -16.02 2.61 -18.39
N THR A 93 -14.83 3.02 -17.91
CA THR A 93 -14.42 2.87 -16.49
C THR A 93 -15.46 3.46 -15.53
N GLY A 94 -15.94 4.67 -15.81
CA GLY A 94 -16.93 5.35 -14.97
C GLY A 94 -18.25 4.59 -14.87
N GLU A 95 -18.77 4.10 -16.00
CA GLU A 95 -20.02 3.33 -16.06
C GLU A 95 -19.92 2.00 -15.30
N LEU A 96 -18.76 1.33 -15.40
CA LEU A 96 -18.48 0.10 -14.65
C LEU A 96 -18.45 0.34 -13.14
N ILE A 97 -17.77 1.42 -12.71
CA ILE A 97 -17.74 1.80 -11.29
C ILE A 97 -19.16 2.04 -10.76
N ASP A 98 -19.99 2.79 -11.50
CA ASP A 98 -21.39 3.04 -11.14
C ASP A 98 -22.23 1.76 -11.03
N LYS A 99 -22.02 0.82 -11.95
CA LYS A 99 -22.70 -0.48 -11.94
C LYS A 99 -22.32 -1.28 -10.69
N TRP A 100 -21.04 -1.30 -10.32
CA TRP A 100 -20.55 -1.98 -9.13
C TRP A 100 -21.04 -1.31 -7.85
N ALA A 101 -21.05 0.02 -7.78
CA ALA A 101 -21.58 0.80 -6.65
C ALA A 101 -23.07 0.54 -6.39
N LYS A 102 -23.86 0.27 -7.44
CA LYS A 102 -25.27 -0.14 -7.31
C LYS A 102 -25.43 -1.58 -6.81
N THR A 103 -24.44 -2.43 -7.03
CA THR A 103 -24.51 -3.87 -6.74
C THR A 103 -24.02 -4.20 -5.33
N ASP A 104 -22.97 -3.52 -4.84
CA ASP A 104 -22.42 -3.75 -3.50
C ASP A 104 -22.33 -2.45 -2.71
N SER A 105 -23.01 -2.41 -1.55
CA SER A 105 -23.06 -1.24 -0.66
C SER A 105 -21.71 -0.79 -0.08
N ARG A 106 -20.66 -1.63 -0.16
CA ARG A 106 -19.29 -1.27 0.24
C ARG A 106 -18.60 -0.39 -0.80
N ILE A 107 -19.11 -0.33 -2.02
CA ILE A 107 -18.48 0.41 -3.13
C ILE A 107 -19.05 1.83 -3.19
N VAL A 108 -18.15 2.80 -3.22
CA VAL A 108 -18.44 4.23 -3.36
C VAL A 108 -17.80 4.72 -4.64
N ALA A 109 -18.62 5.26 -5.55
CA ALA A 109 -18.17 5.88 -6.78
C ALA A 109 -17.87 7.37 -6.55
N LEU A 110 -16.68 7.81 -6.93
CA LEU A 110 -16.30 9.22 -6.99
C LEU A 110 -15.86 9.57 -8.41
N HIS A 111 -16.54 10.53 -9.05
CA HIS A 111 -16.15 11.02 -10.37
C HIS A 111 -15.61 12.42 -10.27
N GLN A 112 -14.49 12.66 -10.94
CA GLN A 112 -13.88 13.97 -11.05
C GLN A 112 -13.37 14.20 -12.47
N LYS A 113 -13.04 15.46 -12.78
CA LYS A 113 -12.32 15.78 -14.00
C LYS A 113 -10.87 15.30 -13.86
N ASN A 114 -10.32 14.76 -14.94
CA ASN A 114 -8.94 14.29 -15.01
C ASN A 114 -7.98 15.33 -14.40
N SER A 115 -7.24 14.87 -13.39
CA SER A 115 -6.24 15.61 -12.66
C SER A 115 -5.04 14.69 -12.42
N ASP A 116 -4.31 14.89 -11.33
CA ASP A 116 -3.26 13.95 -10.94
C ASP A 116 -3.77 12.95 -9.89
N LYS A 117 -3.01 11.86 -9.73
CA LYS A 117 -3.30 10.82 -8.74
C LYS A 117 -3.40 11.37 -7.32
N ALA A 118 -2.60 12.37 -6.98
CA ALA A 118 -2.61 12.97 -5.64
C ALA A 118 -3.93 13.71 -5.37
N SER A 119 -4.42 14.50 -6.33
CA SER A 119 -5.72 15.17 -6.32
C SER A 119 -6.86 14.16 -6.21
N ALA A 120 -6.82 13.08 -7.00
CA ALA A 120 -7.78 11.98 -6.91
C ALA A 120 -7.83 11.39 -5.48
N LEU A 121 -6.68 10.97 -4.94
CA LEU A 121 -6.58 10.42 -3.59
C LEU A 121 -7.03 11.42 -2.52
N ASN A 122 -6.68 12.69 -2.64
CA ASN A 122 -7.12 13.75 -1.72
C ASN A 122 -8.63 13.96 -1.75
N ASN A 123 -9.27 13.85 -2.90
CA ASN A 123 -10.73 13.90 -2.98
C ASN A 123 -11.38 12.63 -2.42
N GLY A 124 -10.76 11.47 -2.62
CA GLY A 124 -11.14 10.23 -1.94
C GLY A 124 -11.07 10.36 -0.41
N LEU A 125 -10.01 10.95 0.11
CA LEU A 125 -9.77 11.11 1.55
C LEU A 125 -10.86 11.97 2.22
N LYS A 126 -11.38 12.98 1.51
CA LYS A 126 -12.47 13.85 2.00
C LYS A 126 -13.77 13.08 2.26
N ILE A 127 -14.07 12.06 1.45
CA ILE A 127 -15.31 11.27 1.56
C ILE A 127 -15.12 9.96 2.33
N ALA A 128 -13.87 9.54 2.54
CA ALA A 128 -13.53 8.37 3.34
C ALA A 128 -14.14 8.45 4.74
N LYS A 129 -14.80 7.39 5.20
CA LYS A 129 -15.45 7.32 6.52
C LYS A 129 -14.64 6.52 7.54
N GLY A 130 -13.64 5.78 7.09
CA GLY A 130 -12.82 4.90 7.90
C GLY A 130 -11.95 5.63 8.91
N LYS A 131 -11.64 4.93 10.01
CA LYS A 131 -10.55 5.32 10.94
C LYS A 131 -9.20 5.29 10.21
N TYR A 132 -9.07 4.39 9.23
CA TYR A 132 -7.91 4.30 8.36
C TYR A 132 -8.29 4.59 6.91
N ALA A 133 -7.38 5.23 6.20
CA ALA A 133 -7.48 5.47 4.77
C ALA A 133 -6.28 4.81 4.07
N GLY A 134 -6.54 3.97 3.08
CA GLY A 134 -5.52 3.24 2.35
C GLY A 134 -5.54 3.55 0.86
N CYS A 135 -4.39 3.40 0.22
CA CYS A 135 -4.24 3.53 -1.22
C CYS A 135 -3.93 2.16 -1.83
N ILE A 136 -4.59 1.85 -2.94
CA ILE A 136 -4.22 0.74 -3.80
C ILE A 136 -4.29 1.18 -5.26
N ASP A 137 -3.32 0.75 -6.07
CA ASP A 137 -3.36 0.98 -7.51
C ASP A 137 -4.47 0.14 -8.16
N GLY A 138 -5.11 0.68 -9.21
CA GLY A 138 -6.23 0.03 -9.90
C GLY A 138 -5.87 -1.33 -10.54
N ASP A 139 -4.59 -1.54 -10.85
CA ASP A 139 -4.04 -2.77 -11.43
C ASP A 139 -3.38 -3.71 -10.39
N ALA A 140 -3.40 -3.34 -9.11
CA ALA A 140 -2.79 -4.11 -8.04
C ALA A 140 -3.77 -5.11 -7.41
N VAL A 141 -3.27 -6.31 -7.16
CA VAL A 141 -4.01 -7.39 -6.48
C VAL A 141 -3.53 -7.49 -5.04
N LEU A 142 -4.43 -7.21 -4.10
CA LEU A 142 -4.13 -7.23 -2.67
C LEU A 142 -4.23 -8.66 -2.11
N ASP A 143 -3.36 -9.04 -1.18
CA ASP A 143 -3.56 -10.30 -0.44
C ASP A 143 -4.87 -10.23 0.38
N TYR A 144 -5.63 -11.33 0.44
CA TYR A 144 -6.93 -11.36 1.12
C TYR A 144 -6.86 -11.00 2.61
N MET A 145 -5.70 -11.20 3.26
CA MET A 145 -5.44 -10.87 4.66
C MET A 145 -4.68 -9.55 4.83
N ALA A 146 -4.33 -8.84 3.75
CA ALA A 146 -3.47 -7.66 3.81
C ALA A 146 -4.01 -6.58 4.75
N LEU A 147 -5.30 -6.25 4.63
CA LEU A 147 -5.93 -5.23 5.47
C LEU A 147 -5.86 -5.60 6.96
N ASP A 148 -6.06 -6.87 7.31
CA ASP A 148 -5.99 -7.33 8.70
C ASP A 148 -4.59 -7.09 9.28
N TYR A 149 -3.54 -7.53 8.56
CA TYR A 149 -2.16 -7.29 8.97
C TYR A 149 -1.83 -5.81 9.09
N MET A 150 -2.30 -4.98 8.15
CA MET A 150 -2.01 -3.54 8.16
C MET A 150 -2.71 -2.83 9.32
N VAL A 151 -3.98 -3.12 9.56
CA VAL A 151 -4.71 -2.57 10.72
C VAL A 151 -4.11 -3.07 12.02
N GLN A 152 -3.75 -4.35 12.12
CA GLN A 152 -3.13 -4.92 13.30
C GLN A 152 -1.79 -4.23 13.62
N ALA A 153 -0.97 -3.95 12.61
CA ALA A 153 0.27 -3.21 12.80
C ALA A 153 -0.01 -1.81 13.38
N LEU A 154 -0.98 -1.07 12.82
CA LEU A 154 -1.35 0.26 13.32
C LEU A 154 -1.96 0.21 14.72
N GLU A 155 -2.80 -0.78 15.04
CA GLU A 155 -3.41 -0.90 16.37
C GLU A 155 -2.43 -1.42 17.43
N SER A 156 -1.41 -2.17 17.03
CA SER A 156 -0.38 -2.66 17.96
C SER A 156 0.55 -1.57 18.48
N ASN A 157 0.71 -0.48 17.73
CA ASN A 157 1.51 0.67 18.13
C ASN A 157 0.87 1.97 17.65
N THR A 158 0.37 2.77 18.60
CA THR A 158 -0.28 4.06 18.34
C THR A 158 0.67 5.14 17.85
N GLU A 159 1.99 4.97 18.00
CA GLU A 159 3.00 5.90 17.46
C GLU A 159 3.11 5.80 15.93
N TYR A 160 2.64 4.71 15.32
CA TYR A 160 2.68 4.54 13.87
C TYR A 160 1.54 5.30 13.20
N GLY A 161 1.90 6.29 12.38
CA GLY A 161 0.95 7.01 11.50
C GLY A 161 0.61 6.25 10.22
N THR A 162 1.45 5.31 9.79
CA THR A 162 1.31 4.60 8.51
C THR A 162 1.95 3.22 8.52
N VAL A 163 1.48 2.35 7.62
CA VAL A 163 2.07 1.06 7.29
C VAL A 163 2.02 0.84 5.78
N THR A 164 3.05 0.16 5.25
CA THR A 164 3.14 -0.21 3.84
C THR A 164 3.08 -1.72 3.68
N GLY A 165 2.43 -2.18 2.61
CA GLY A 165 2.55 -3.56 2.16
C GLY A 165 3.92 -3.84 1.54
N ASN A 166 4.14 -5.11 1.20
CA ASN A 166 5.30 -5.57 0.43
C ASN A 166 4.85 -5.97 -0.99
N PRO A 167 4.63 -5.02 -1.91
CA PRO A 167 4.23 -5.30 -3.28
C PRO A 167 5.23 -6.23 -3.97
N ARG A 168 4.70 -7.18 -4.74
CA ARG A 168 5.49 -8.15 -5.49
C ARG A 168 5.12 -8.11 -6.95
N VAL A 169 6.13 -8.20 -7.82
CA VAL A 169 5.92 -8.28 -9.27
C VAL A 169 5.24 -9.61 -9.62
N ARG A 170 4.10 -9.52 -10.31
CA ARG A 170 3.30 -10.65 -10.81
C ARG A 170 3.94 -11.29 -12.04
N ASN A 171 4.38 -10.48 -13.01
CA ASN A 171 4.95 -10.98 -14.25
C ASN A 171 6.46 -11.25 -14.14
N ARG A 172 6.87 -12.52 -14.26
CA ARG A 172 8.28 -12.98 -14.09
C ARG A 172 8.82 -13.76 -15.28
N SER A 173 8.07 -13.79 -16.38
CA SER A 173 8.39 -14.61 -17.55
C SER A 173 9.59 -14.07 -18.34
N THR A 174 9.79 -12.76 -18.33
CA THR A 174 10.85 -12.07 -19.09
C THR A 174 12.08 -11.78 -18.24
N ILE A 175 13.23 -11.58 -18.88
CA ILE A 175 14.48 -11.14 -18.22
C ILE A 175 14.26 -9.81 -17.49
N LEU A 176 13.56 -8.87 -18.13
CA LEU A 176 13.22 -7.58 -17.53
C LEU A 176 12.34 -7.76 -16.28
N GLY A 177 11.32 -8.62 -16.34
CA GLY A 177 10.49 -8.93 -15.17
C GLY A 177 11.29 -9.54 -14.01
N ARG A 178 12.28 -10.39 -14.29
CA ARG A 178 13.16 -10.95 -13.26
C ARG A 178 14.08 -9.90 -12.63
N LEU A 179 14.61 -8.97 -13.42
CA LEU A 179 15.39 -7.83 -12.91
C LEU A 179 14.52 -6.94 -12.01
N GLN A 180 13.30 -6.64 -12.43
CA GLN A 180 12.33 -5.89 -11.63
C GLN A 180 11.97 -6.61 -10.32
N VAL A 181 11.83 -7.94 -10.33
CA VAL A 181 11.65 -8.73 -9.10
C VAL A 181 12.85 -8.56 -8.17
N SER A 182 14.07 -8.58 -8.69
CA SER A 182 15.29 -8.40 -7.89
C SER A 182 15.33 -7.01 -7.26
N GLU A 183 14.99 -5.97 -8.02
CA GLU A 183 14.89 -4.60 -7.55
C GLU A 183 13.85 -4.45 -6.43
N PHE A 184 12.61 -4.88 -6.66
CA PHE A 184 11.54 -4.81 -5.66
C PHE A 184 11.89 -5.61 -4.40
N SER A 185 12.47 -6.80 -4.56
CA SER A 185 12.87 -7.63 -3.42
C SER A 185 14.00 -7.00 -2.61
N SER A 186 14.91 -6.28 -3.26
CA SER A 186 16.03 -5.60 -2.60
C SER A 186 15.56 -4.31 -1.91
N ILE A 187 14.88 -3.42 -2.63
CA ILE A 187 14.48 -2.11 -2.11
C ILE A 187 13.30 -2.25 -1.13
N ILE A 188 12.21 -2.86 -1.57
CA ILE A 188 10.99 -2.94 -0.76
C ILE A 188 11.09 -4.10 0.23
N GLY A 189 11.71 -5.21 -0.17
CA GLY A 189 11.87 -6.36 0.71
C GLY A 189 12.95 -6.16 1.78
N LEU A 190 14.20 -5.91 1.38
CA LEU A 190 15.34 -5.89 2.31
C LEU A 190 15.50 -4.55 3.03
N ILE A 191 15.56 -3.44 2.29
CA ILE A 191 15.83 -2.11 2.88
C ILE A 191 14.69 -1.71 3.83
N LYS A 192 13.42 -1.93 3.48
CA LYS A 192 12.30 -1.59 4.39
C LYS A 192 12.31 -2.40 5.68
N ARG A 193 12.60 -3.70 5.61
CA ARG A 193 12.71 -4.55 6.81
C ARG A 193 13.86 -4.09 7.71
N ALA A 194 14.99 -3.72 7.13
CA ALA A 194 16.10 -3.14 7.86
C ALA A 194 15.72 -1.81 8.51
N GLN A 195 15.01 -0.93 7.79
CA GLN A 195 14.47 0.33 8.33
C GLN A 195 13.50 0.09 9.50
N CYS A 196 12.66 -0.96 9.46
CA CYS A 196 11.79 -1.31 10.58
C CYS A 196 12.55 -1.57 11.90
N LEU A 197 13.82 -1.98 11.85
CA LEU A 197 14.65 -2.13 13.06
C LEU A 197 15.03 -0.77 13.68
N MET A 198 15.02 0.30 12.89
CA MET A 198 15.24 1.68 13.34
C MET A 198 13.96 2.33 13.89
N GLY A 199 12.83 1.64 13.82
CA GLY A 199 11.52 2.12 14.30
C GLY A 199 10.76 2.99 13.30
N THR A 200 11.33 3.33 12.15
CA THR A 200 10.66 4.13 11.11
C THR A 200 11.01 3.65 9.71
N ILE A 201 10.15 3.93 8.74
CA ILE A 201 10.45 3.76 7.31
C ILE A 201 10.54 5.13 6.66
N PHE A 202 11.53 5.33 5.78
CA PHE A 202 11.74 6.65 5.16
C PHE A 202 10.77 6.98 4.04
N THR A 203 10.13 5.95 3.47
CA THR A 203 9.16 6.07 2.38
C THR A 203 8.12 4.96 2.49
N VAL A 204 6.91 5.23 2.04
CA VAL A 204 5.79 4.28 1.98
C VAL A 204 5.56 3.92 0.51
N SER A 205 5.19 2.67 0.21
CA SER A 205 4.84 2.30 -1.16
C SER A 205 3.51 2.94 -1.56
N GLY A 206 3.48 3.66 -2.68
CA GLY A 206 2.23 4.21 -3.24
C GLY A 206 1.28 3.16 -3.84
N VAL A 207 1.71 1.90 -3.91
CA VAL A 207 0.93 0.77 -4.47
C VAL A 207 -0.02 0.16 -3.44
N CYS A 208 0.39 0.14 -2.17
CA CYS A 208 -0.31 -0.56 -1.10
C CYS A 208 0.11 0.06 0.23
N CYS A 209 -0.71 0.99 0.71
CA CYS A 209 -0.44 1.77 1.91
C CYS A 209 -1.69 1.92 2.76
N LEU A 210 -1.53 2.07 4.07
CA LEU A 210 -2.62 2.36 5.00
C LEU A 210 -2.15 3.40 6.00
N PHE A 211 -2.94 4.45 6.17
CA PHE A 211 -2.66 5.57 7.06
C PHE A 211 -3.75 5.69 8.12
N ARG A 212 -3.37 6.22 9.28
CA ARG A 212 -4.35 6.75 10.22
C ARG A 212 -4.94 8.04 9.65
N LYS A 213 -6.27 8.14 9.64
CA LYS A 213 -6.95 9.26 8.99
C LYS A 213 -6.72 10.59 9.70
N ASP A 214 -6.62 10.57 11.03
CA ASP A 214 -6.25 11.73 11.86
C ASP A 214 -4.88 12.30 11.46
N VAL A 215 -3.87 11.43 11.36
CA VAL A 215 -2.51 11.82 10.93
C VAL A 215 -2.52 12.42 9.53
N MET A 216 -3.28 11.84 8.60
CA MET A 216 -3.42 12.40 7.24
C MET A 216 -4.04 13.80 7.25
N HIS A 217 -5.00 14.07 8.12
CA HIS A 217 -5.60 15.40 8.26
C HIS A 217 -4.63 16.41 8.89
N GLU A 218 -3.82 16.00 9.86
CA GLU A 218 -2.82 16.86 10.49
C GLU A 218 -1.75 17.32 9.51
N ILE A 219 -1.33 16.45 8.57
CA ILE A 219 -0.31 16.77 7.57
C ILE A 219 -0.87 17.47 6.31
N GLY A 220 -2.19 17.59 6.18
CA GLY A 220 -2.85 18.33 5.09
C GLY A 220 -3.25 17.51 3.86
N GLY A 221 -3.23 16.19 3.94
CA GLY A 221 -3.52 15.27 2.83
C GLY A 221 -2.28 14.70 2.16
#